data_AF-H5SC50-F1
#
_entry.id   AF-H5SC50-F1
#
_cell.length_a   1.000
_cell.length_b   1.000
_cell.length_c   1.000
_cell.angle_alpha   90.00
_cell.angle_beta   90.00
_cell.angle_gamma   90.00
#
_symmetry.space_group_name_H-M   'P 1'
#
loop_
_entity.id
_entity.type
_entity.pdbx_description
1 polymer ?
#
loop_
_entity_poly.entity_id
_entity_poly.type
_entity_poly.pdbx_seq_one_letter_code
_entity_poly.pdbx_strand_id
1 'polypeptide(L)'
;MKPHNFIFPAFTLASVGLVLVFWWFPGRTPWLASPWLGWGGGLAMGAAVGCGWQGWLAPRRAYDLWLLGSLGVWLASWLPIFSAEAPVFRAYPVYFVLLDAATGYFVLGHRPRWSVEERRLLAELAREWWFDSRLLAALVLLAVLLPKYYLLYPLTVGFLTFRVALAWALEFAP
;
A
#
# COMPACT_ATOMS: atom_id res chain seq x y z
N MET A 1 -19.96 -11.45 -9.01
CA MET A 1 -19.12 -11.10 -7.84
C MET A 1 -19.43 -9.67 -7.43
N LYS A 2 -19.74 -9.41 -6.16
CA LYS A 2 -19.91 -8.03 -5.67
C LYS A 2 -18.58 -7.28 -5.87
N PRO A 3 -18.58 -6.05 -6.41
CA PRO A 3 -17.37 -5.28 -6.55
C PRO A 3 -16.84 -4.95 -5.16
N HIS A 4 -15.75 -5.59 -4.76
CA HIS A 4 -14.99 -5.12 -3.60
C HIS A 4 -14.23 -3.87 -4.06
N ASN A 5 -14.63 -2.70 -3.57
CA ASN A 5 -14.11 -1.40 -4.00
C ASN A 5 -12.66 -1.12 -3.56
N PHE A 6 -12.08 -1.92 -2.67
CA PHE A 6 -10.75 -1.73 -2.11
C PHE A 6 -9.82 -2.88 -2.48
N ILE A 7 -8.63 -2.57 -2.97
CA ILE A 7 -7.60 -3.53 -3.37
C ILE A 7 -6.98 -4.14 -2.12
N PHE A 8 -6.67 -3.28 -1.14
CA PHE A 8 -6.01 -3.61 0.11
C PHE A 8 -6.86 -3.18 1.33
N PRO A 9 -7.91 -3.94 1.67
CA PRO A 9 -8.83 -3.55 2.73
C PRO A 9 -8.16 -3.38 4.09
N ALA A 10 -7.19 -4.22 4.48
CA ALA A 10 -6.57 -4.10 5.79
C ALA A 10 -5.67 -2.86 5.88
N PHE A 11 -4.85 -2.62 4.86
CA PHE A 11 -4.04 -1.40 4.73
C PHE A 11 -4.88 -0.12 4.71
N THR A 12 -6.00 -0.13 3.96
CA THR A 12 -6.90 1.02 3.88
C THR A 12 -7.62 1.28 5.19
N LEU A 13 -8.13 0.25 5.87
CA LEU A 13 -8.75 0.40 7.19
C LEU A 13 -7.74 0.93 8.21
N ALA A 14 -6.51 0.43 8.21
CA ALA A 14 -5.45 0.95 9.06
C ALA A 14 -5.17 2.43 8.75
N SER A 15 -5.11 2.81 7.48
CA SER A 15 -4.91 4.19 7.06
C SER A 15 -6.05 5.10 7.51
N VAL A 16 -7.31 4.68 7.40
CA VAL A 16 -8.47 5.41 7.99
C VAL A 16 -8.30 5.57 9.49
N GLY A 17 -7.90 4.51 10.20
CA GLY A 17 -7.60 4.56 11.63
C GLY A 17 -6.52 5.59 11.98
N LEU A 18 -5.48 5.70 11.15
CA LEU A 18 -4.43 6.72 11.34
C LEU A 18 -4.95 8.14 11.10
N VAL A 19 -5.80 8.37 10.10
CA VAL A 19 -6.46 9.67 9.92
C VAL A 19 -7.22 10.03 11.19
N LEU A 20 -8.00 9.08 11.75
CA LEU A 20 -8.73 9.28 13.00
C LEU A 20 -7.80 9.63 14.18
N VAL A 21 -6.69 8.91 14.32
CA VAL A 21 -5.73 9.14 15.42
C VAL A 21 -5.03 10.50 15.28
N PHE A 22 -4.47 10.81 14.11
CA PHE A 22 -3.68 12.04 13.93
C PHE A 22 -4.52 13.31 13.95
N TRP A 23 -5.80 13.25 13.56
CA TRP A 23 -6.66 14.42 13.49
C TRP A 23 -7.51 14.61 14.75
N TRP A 24 -8.02 13.53 15.36
CA TRP A 24 -8.93 13.63 16.51
C TRP A 24 -8.31 13.20 17.84
N PHE A 25 -7.23 12.41 17.83
CA PHE A 25 -6.60 11.91 19.06
C PHE A 25 -5.08 12.13 19.09
N PRO A 26 -4.58 13.37 18.90
CA PRO A 26 -3.15 13.64 18.81
C PRO A 26 -2.36 13.18 20.05
N GLY A 27 -2.99 13.17 21.23
CA GLY A 27 -2.35 12.65 22.46
C GLY A 27 -2.03 11.15 22.45
N ARG A 28 -2.57 10.36 21.50
CA ARG A 28 -2.25 8.94 21.31
C ARG A 28 -1.13 8.69 20.30
N THR A 29 -0.67 9.72 19.60
CA THR A 29 0.41 9.59 18.60
C THR A 29 1.72 9.06 19.18
N PRO A 30 2.14 9.34 20.43
CA PRO A 30 3.39 8.76 20.96
C PRO A 30 3.40 7.24 21.01
N TRP A 31 2.24 6.59 21.17
CA TRP A 31 2.13 5.13 21.13
C TRP A 31 2.44 4.54 19.74
N LEU A 32 2.20 5.32 18.68
CA LEU A 32 2.52 4.92 17.31
C LEU A 32 4.04 4.96 17.03
N ALA A 33 4.83 5.67 17.86
CA ALA A 33 6.28 5.63 17.81
C ALA A 33 6.88 4.44 18.56
N SER A 34 6.05 3.54 19.11
CA SER A 34 6.55 2.42 19.91
C SER A 34 7.35 1.44 19.06
N PRO A 35 8.50 0.93 19.56
CA PRO A 35 9.28 -0.10 18.86
C PRO A 35 8.44 -1.34 18.54
N TRP A 36 7.49 -1.68 19.41
CA TRP A 36 6.58 -2.81 19.22
C TRP A 36 5.76 -2.73 17.93
N LEU A 37 5.32 -1.52 17.54
CA LEU A 37 4.61 -1.33 16.29
C LEU A 37 5.54 -1.58 15.09
N GLY A 38 6.80 -1.14 15.18
CA GLY A 38 7.81 -1.39 14.15
C GLY A 38 8.15 -2.87 14.01
N TRP A 39 8.38 -3.57 15.12
CA TRP A 39 8.62 -5.02 15.14
C TRP A 39 7.41 -5.79 14.61
N GLY A 40 6.20 -5.44 15.05
CA GLY A 40 4.96 -6.03 14.55
C GLY A 40 4.79 -5.81 13.04
N GLY A 41 5.10 -4.60 12.56
CA GLY A 41 5.10 -4.28 11.13
C GLY A 41 6.12 -5.10 10.34
N GLY A 42 7.35 -5.21 10.84
CA GLY A 42 8.41 -6.03 10.23
C GLY A 42 8.05 -7.52 10.18
N LEU A 43 7.45 -8.05 11.27
CA LEU A 43 6.94 -9.41 11.31
C LEU A 43 5.80 -9.63 10.31
N ALA A 44 4.87 -8.69 10.17
CA ALA A 44 3.80 -8.77 9.17
C ALA A 44 4.37 -8.78 7.74
N MET A 45 5.37 -7.95 7.45
CA MET A 45 6.07 -7.96 6.15
C MET A 45 6.79 -9.30 5.91
N GLY A 46 7.52 -9.80 6.90
CA GLY A 46 8.19 -11.11 6.82
C GLY A 46 7.20 -12.26 6.61
N ALA A 47 6.08 -12.26 7.32
CA ALA A 47 5.00 -13.24 7.16
C ALA A 47 4.35 -13.14 5.78
N ALA A 48 4.12 -11.93 5.26
CA ALA A 48 3.58 -11.73 3.93
C ALA A 48 4.47 -12.37 2.84
N VAL A 49 5.79 -12.18 2.94
CA VAL A 49 6.75 -12.81 2.01
C VAL A 49 6.83 -14.31 2.21
N GLY A 50 6.99 -14.78 3.45
CA GLY A 50 7.14 -16.20 3.77
C GLY A 50 5.92 -17.01 3.35
N CYS A 51 4.73 -16.60 3.82
CA CYS A 51 3.48 -17.27 3.48
C CYS A 51 3.09 -17.06 2.01
N GLY A 52 3.46 -15.93 1.40
CA GLY A 52 3.26 -15.67 -0.03
C GLY A 52 4.11 -16.58 -0.92
N TRP A 53 5.39 -16.79 -0.57
CA TRP A 53 6.28 -17.72 -1.27
C TRP A 53 5.78 -19.16 -1.15
N GLN A 54 5.41 -19.57 0.07
CA GLN A 54 4.87 -20.92 0.31
C GLN A 54 3.49 -21.17 -0.32
N GLY A 55 2.87 -20.15 -0.92
CA GLY A 55 1.55 -20.24 -1.55
C GLY A 55 0.39 -20.35 -0.56
N TRP A 56 0.64 -20.14 0.74
CA TRP A 56 -0.38 -20.21 1.79
C TRP A 56 -1.32 -19.01 1.76
N LEU A 57 -0.83 -17.86 1.27
CA LEU A 57 -1.62 -16.66 1.08
C LEU A 57 -1.80 -16.38 -0.41
N ALA A 58 -3.05 -16.12 -0.81
CA ALA A 58 -3.32 -15.54 -2.12
C ALA A 58 -2.50 -14.24 -2.27
N PRO A 59 -1.92 -13.96 -3.46
CA PRO A 59 -1.05 -12.80 -3.67
C PRO A 59 -1.64 -11.48 -3.16
N ARG A 60 -2.96 -11.29 -3.33
CA ARG A 60 -3.71 -10.15 -2.78
C ARG A 60 -3.54 -9.96 -1.28
N ARG A 61 -3.71 -11.03 -0.52
CA ARG A 61 -3.60 -10.97 0.95
C ARG A 61 -2.15 -10.77 1.38
N ALA A 62 -1.20 -11.33 0.64
CA ALA A 62 0.22 -11.09 0.89
C ALA A 62 0.58 -9.60 0.68
N TYR A 63 0.16 -8.98 -0.43
CA TYR A 63 0.43 -7.55 -0.66
C TYR A 63 -0.32 -6.62 0.32
N ASP A 64 -1.56 -6.94 0.70
CA ASP A 64 -2.29 -6.18 1.72
C ASP A 64 -1.58 -6.23 3.08
N LEU A 65 -1.16 -7.43 3.51
CA LEU A 65 -0.39 -7.62 4.74
C LEU A 65 1.00 -6.96 4.68
N TRP A 66 1.66 -7.00 3.52
CA TRP A 66 2.94 -6.32 3.29
C TRP A 66 2.81 -4.81 3.45
N LEU A 67 1.81 -4.20 2.80
CA LEU A 67 1.57 -2.76 2.91
C LEU A 67 1.17 -2.36 4.32
N LEU A 68 0.29 -3.12 4.98
CA LEU A 68 -0.07 -2.94 6.38
C LEU A 68 1.17 -2.99 7.30
N GLY A 69 2.04 -3.98 7.11
CA GLY A 69 3.28 -4.09 7.86
C GLY A 69 4.21 -2.90 7.62
N SER A 70 4.36 -2.49 6.36
CA SER A 70 5.18 -1.32 5.98
C SER A 70 4.67 -0.04 6.64
N LEU A 71 3.35 0.12 6.81
CA LEU A 71 2.73 1.26 7.48
C LEU A 71 3.10 1.31 8.96
N GLY A 72 3.15 0.15 9.63
CA GLY A 72 3.61 0.03 11.01
C GLY A 72 5.09 0.39 11.17
N VAL A 73 5.94 -0.11 10.26
CA VAL A 73 7.37 0.24 10.25
C VAL A 73 7.59 1.72 9.95
N TRP A 74 6.82 2.29 9.01
CA TRP A 74 6.86 3.72 8.69
C TRP A 74 6.53 4.59 9.91
N LEU A 75 5.45 4.29 10.63
CA LEU A 75 5.10 5.03 11.85
C LEU A 75 6.19 4.95 12.91
N ALA A 76 6.63 3.73 13.23
CA ALA A 76 7.61 3.52 14.28
C ALA A 76 8.98 4.15 13.97
N SER A 77 9.38 4.18 12.69
CA SER A 77 10.68 4.70 12.28
C SER A 77 10.67 6.20 11.98
N TRP A 78 9.57 6.77 11.48
CA TRP A 78 9.53 8.19 11.07
C TRP A 78 9.04 9.10 12.19
N LEU A 79 8.12 8.64 13.05
CA LEU A 79 7.55 9.49 14.11
C LEU A 79 8.56 9.97 15.16
N PRO A 80 9.67 9.24 15.45
CA PRO A 80 10.76 9.78 16.26
C PRO A 80 11.62 10.85 15.56
N ILE A 81 11.59 10.90 14.23
CA ILE A 81 12.44 11.78 13.41
C ILE A 81 11.71 13.08 13.06
N PHE A 82 10.43 12.97 12.73
CA PHE A 82 9.56 14.09 12.41
C PHE A 82 8.71 14.49 13.61
N SER A 83 8.32 15.77 13.70
CA SER A 83 7.28 16.16 14.65
C SER A 83 5.99 15.38 14.37
N ALA A 84 5.25 15.01 15.42
CA ALA A 84 3.93 14.36 15.27
C ALA A 84 2.91 15.22 14.51
N GLU A 85 3.16 16.53 14.41
CA GLU A 85 2.35 17.47 13.62
C GLU A 85 2.80 17.57 12.16
N ALA A 86 3.86 16.86 11.76
CA ALA A 86 4.38 16.93 10.41
C ALA A 86 3.29 16.53 9.39
N PRO A 87 3.18 17.26 8.26
CA PRO A 87 2.15 17.00 7.25
C PRO A 87 2.11 15.56 6.75
N VAL A 88 3.26 14.88 6.72
CA VAL A 88 3.38 13.48 6.27
C VAL A 88 2.44 12.54 7.03
N PHE A 89 2.25 12.74 8.34
CA PHE A 89 1.38 11.87 9.15
C PHE A 89 -0.10 12.17 8.98
N ARG A 90 -0.46 13.40 8.63
CA ARG A 90 -1.85 13.81 8.39
C ARG A 90 -2.28 13.59 6.95
N ALA A 91 -1.36 13.70 5.99
CA ALA A 91 -1.65 13.65 4.56
C ALA A 91 -1.50 12.24 3.96
N TYR A 92 -0.47 11.48 4.34
CA TYR A 92 -0.21 10.19 3.69
C TYR A 92 -1.30 9.15 3.93
N PRO A 93 -1.85 9.00 5.15
CA PRO A 93 -2.97 8.07 5.36
C PRO A 93 -4.21 8.44 4.53
N VAL A 94 -4.51 9.74 4.38
CA VAL A 94 -5.58 10.21 3.49
C VAL A 94 -5.27 9.84 2.03
N TYR A 95 -4.04 10.11 1.58
CA TYR A 95 -3.57 9.74 0.25
C TYR A 95 -3.73 8.23 0.00
N PHE A 96 -3.36 7.37 0.95
CA PHE A 96 -3.49 5.92 0.81
C PHE A 96 -4.93 5.45 0.68
N VAL A 97 -5.85 6.01 1.47
CA VAL A 97 -7.27 5.69 1.37
C VAL A 97 -7.83 6.12 0.01
N LEU A 98 -7.51 7.33 -0.44
CA LEU A 98 -7.95 7.84 -1.74
C LEU A 98 -7.35 7.05 -2.89
N LEU A 99 -6.06 6.69 -2.80
CA LEU A 99 -5.36 5.88 -3.78
C LEU A 99 -6.03 4.51 -3.95
N ASP A 100 -6.29 3.78 -2.86
CA ASP A 100 -6.93 2.46 -2.90
C ASP A 100 -8.37 2.55 -3.43
N ALA A 101 -9.13 3.55 -2.98
CA ALA A 101 -10.49 3.80 -3.49
C ALA A 101 -10.50 4.14 -4.98
N ALA A 102 -9.62 5.04 -5.42
CA ALA A 102 -9.54 5.49 -6.80
C ALA A 102 -9.07 4.36 -7.72
N THR A 103 -8.03 3.62 -7.32
CA THR A 103 -7.56 2.47 -8.11
C THR A 103 -8.61 1.36 -8.17
N GLY A 104 -9.29 1.06 -7.06
CA GLY A 104 -10.41 0.13 -7.05
C GLY A 104 -11.55 0.56 -7.99
N TYR A 105 -11.92 1.84 -7.98
CA TYR A 105 -12.99 2.36 -8.83
C TYR A 105 -12.60 2.46 -10.32
N PHE A 106 -11.50 3.15 -10.63
CA PHE A 106 -11.08 3.46 -12.00
C PHE A 106 -10.38 2.30 -12.71
N VAL A 107 -9.72 1.40 -11.96
CA VAL A 107 -9.05 0.24 -12.57
C VAL A 107 -9.99 -0.97 -12.53
N LEU A 108 -10.36 -1.45 -11.35
CA LEU A 108 -11.17 -2.68 -11.24
C LEU A 108 -12.64 -2.46 -11.60
N GLY A 109 -13.22 -1.33 -11.23
CA GLY A 109 -14.62 -1.00 -11.55
C GLY A 109 -14.84 -0.66 -13.02
N HIS A 110 -13.88 0.02 -13.65
CA HIS A 110 -13.95 0.43 -15.05
C HIS A 110 -13.43 -0.62 -16.05
N ARG A 111 -12.76 -1.68 -15.60
CA ARG A 111 -12.23 -2.74 -16.47
C ARG A 111 -13.21 -3.29 -17.52
N PRO A 112 -14.54 -3.47 -17.26
CA PRO A 112 -15.44 -4.04 -18.27
C PRO A 112 -15.67 -3.08 -19.45
N ARG A 113 -15.35 -1.80 -19.27
CA ARG A 113 -15.53 -0.74 -20.27
C ARG A 113 -14.25 -0.45 -21.06
N TRP A 114 -13.12 -1.06 -20.71
CA TRP A 114 -11.89 -0.90 -21.45
C TRP A 114 -12.01 -1.50 -22.86
N SER A 115 -11.71 -0.66 -23.84
CA SER A 115 -11.49 -1.05 -25.23
C SER A 115 -10.34 -2.06 -25.36
N VAL A 116 -10.26 -2.72 -26.51
CA VAL A 116 -9.20 -3.69 -26.80
C VAL A 116 -7.84 -2.99 -26.82
N GLU A 117 -7.78 -1.77 -27.36
CA GLU A 117 -6.59 -0.94 -27.45
C GLU A 117 -6.09 -0.52 -26.06
N GLU A 118 -6.99 -0.08 -25.17
CA GLU A 118 -6.64 0.25 -23.78
C GLU A 118 -6.10 -0.96 -23.03
N ARG A 119 -6.75 -2.13 -23.18
CA ARG A 119 -6.27 -3.38 -22.56
C ARG A 119 -4.89 -3.76 -23.05
N ARG A 120 -4.62 -3.62 -24.35
CA ARG A 120 -3.33 -3.92 -24.94
C ARG A 120 -2.25 -2.98 -24.42
N LEU A 121 -2.49 -1.68 -24.41
CA LEU A 121 -1.55 -0.68 -23.88
C LEU A 121 -1.23 -0.95 -22.41
N LEU A 122 -2.26 -1.23 -21.61
CA LEU A 122 -2.09 -1.52 -20.18
C LEU A 122 -1.38 -2.87 -19.96
N ALA A 123 -1.60 -3.87 -20.80
CA ALA A 123 -0.89 -5.15 -20.74
C ALA A 123 0.59 -5.01 -21.15
N GLU A 124 0.89 -4.16 -22.13
CA GLU A 124 2.27 -3.80 -22.50
C GLU A 124 2.97 -3.11 -21.33
N LEU A 125 2.33 -2.12 -20.70
CA LEU A 125 2.84 -1.47 -19.48
C LEU A 125 3.09 -2.48 -18.34
N ALA A 126 2.18 -3.43 -18.12
CA ALA A 126 2.30 -4.44 -17.06
C ALA A 126 3.47 -5.43 -17.27
N ARG A 127 4.03 -5.50 -18.49
CA ARG A 127 5.18 -6.35 -18.84
C ARG A 127 6.52 -5.64 -18.69
N GLU A 128 6.53 -4.33 -18.49
CA GLU A 128 7.76 -3.57 -18.29
C GLU A 128 8.48 -4.01 -17.01
N TRP A 129 9.79 -4.20 -17.09
CA TRP A 129 10.60 -4.75 -16.00
C TRP A 129 10.61 -3.86 -14.75
N TRP A 130 10.56 -2.53 -14.94
CA TRP A 130 10.56 -1.55 -13.86
C TRP A 130 9.20 -1.48 -13.15
N PHE A 131 8.17 -2.05 -13.77
CA PHE A 131 6.82 -2.13 -13.23
C PHE A 131 6.53 -3.53 -12.67
N ASP A 132 7.55 -4.23 -12.16
CA ASP A 132 7.38 -5.51 -11.47
C ASP A 132 6.90 -5.32 -10.01
N SER A 133 5.92 -6.12 -9.57
CA SER A 133 5.35 -5.99 -8.22
C SER A 133 6.34 -6.30 -7.10
N ARG A 134 7.29 -7.21 -7.32
CA ARG A 134 8.30 -7.58 -6.30
C ARG A 134 9.34 -6.48 -6.19
N LEU A 135 9.77 -5.93 -7.32
CA LEU A 135 10.63 -4.75 -7.37
C LEU A 135 9.99 -3.57 -6.63
N LEU A 136 8.73 -3.26 -6.94
CA LEU A 136 8.00 -2.18 -6.28
C LEU A 136 7.81 -2.43 -4.77
N ALA A 137 7.54 -3.68 -4.35
CA ALA A 137 7.48 -4.04 -2.94
C ALA A 137 8.84 -3.85 -2.23
N ALA A 138 9.94 -4.23 -2.86
CA ALA A 138 11.29 -3.98 -2.33
C ALA A 138 11.59 -2.46 -2.24
N LEU A 139 11.15 -1.68 -3.23
CA LEU A 139 11.27 -0.22 -3.19
C LEU A 139 10.44 0.41 -2.06
N VAL A 140 9.25 -0.11 -1.75
CA VAL A 140 8.47 0.32 -0.58
C VAL A 140 9.27 0.09 0.71
N LEU A 141 9.88 -1.09 0.89
CA LEU A 141 10.72 -1.37 2.06
C LEU A 141 11.90 -0.41 2.14
N LEU A 142 12.63 -0.22 1.04
CA LEU A 142 13.75 0.71 0.98
C LEU A 142 13.30 2.14 1.31
N ALA A 143 12.15 2.57 0.79
CA ALA A 143 11.60 3.90 1.01
C ALA A 143 11.27 4.17 2.48
N VAL A 144 10.72 3.18 3.18
CA VAL A 144 10.46 3.27 4.63
C VAL A 144 11.75 3.50 5.41
N LEU A 145 12.88 2.94 4.97
CA LEU A 145 14.17 3.11 5.64
C LEU A 145 14.88 4.43 5.31
N LEU A 146 14.30 5.26 4.43
CA LEU A 146 14.90 6.48 3.91
C LEU A 146 14.05 7.73 4.24
N PRO A 147 13.89 8.11 5.51
CA PRO A 147 13.04 9.22 5.94
C PRO A 147 13.44 10.57 5.32
N LYS A 148 14.72 10.75 4.98
CA LYS A 148 15.22 11.96 4.29
C LYS A 148 14.52 12.20 2.93
N TYR A 149 14.13 11.12 2.25
CA TYR A 149 13.41 11.16 0.99
C TYR A 149 11.92 10.89 1.23
N TYR A 150 11.29 11.76 2.01
CA TYR A 150 9.95 11.53 2.58
C TYR A 150 8.85 11.25 1.55
N LEU A 151 9.00 11.69 0.29
CA LEU A 151 8.07 11.41 -0.82
C LEU A 151 8.21 10.00 -1.41
N LEU A 152 9.35 9.33 -1.20
CA LEU A 152 9.61 8.03 -1.81
C LEU A 152 8.64 6.96 -1.32
N TYR A 153 8.28 6.99 -0.03
CA TYR A 153 7.35 6.03 0.56
C TYR A 153 5.95 6.09 -0.08
N PRO A 154 5.24 7.24 -0.06
CA PRO A 154 3.90 7.27 -0.65
C PRO A 154 3.91 7.02 -2.17
N LEU A 155 4.94 7.47 -2.90
CA LEU A 155 5.04 7.21 -4.34
C LEU A 155 5.21 5.73 -4.65
N THR A 156 6.09 5.03 -3.94
CA THR A 156 6.30 3.58 -4.14
C THR A 156 5.09 2.76 -3.75
N VAL A 157 4.39 3.14 -2.67
CA VAL A 157 3.07 2.55 -2.32
C VAL A 157 2.04 2.80 -3.42
N GLY A 158 2.03 4.03 -3.99
CA GLY A 158 1.26 4.42 -5.16
C GLY A 158 1.45 3.48 -6.34
N PHE A 159 2.70 3.34 -6.79
CA PHE A 159 3.06 2.48 -7.91
C PHE A 159 2.74 1.02 -7.65
N LEU A 160 3.05 0.50 -6.45
CA LEU A 160 2.73 -0.88 -6.09
C LEU A 160 1.22 -1.13 -6.13
N THR A 161 0.43 -0.21 -5.59
CA THR A 161 -1.04 -0.31 -5.58
C THR A 161 -1.60 -0.33 -6.99
N PHE A 162 -1.17 0.61 -7.83
CA PHE A 162 -1.59 0.65 -9.22
C PHE A 162 -1.15 -0.60 -10.00
N ARG A 163 0.07 -1.09 -9.79
CA ARG A 163 0.57 -2.31 -10.44
C ARG A 163 -0.25 -3.54 -10.09
N VAL A 164 -0.57 -3.69 -8.81
CA VAL A 164 -1.34 -4.82 -8.31
C VAL A 164 -2.79 -4.73 -8.79
N ALA A 165 -3.38 -3.53 -8.79
CA ALA A 165 -4.69 -3.26 -9.39
C ALA A 165 -4.73 -3.73 -10.85
N LEU A 166 -3.71 -3.33 -11.61
CA LEU A 166 -3.63 -3.61 -13.03
C LEU A 166 -3.43 -5.09 -13.31
N ALA A 167 -2.58 -5.77 -12.53
CA ALA A 167 -2.38 -7.21 -12.61
C ALA A 167 -3.72 -7.95 -12.56
N TRP A 168 -4.53 -7.65 -11.55
CA TRP A 168 -5.82 -8.31 -11.36
C TRP A 168 -6.86 -7.89 -12.39
N ALA A 169 -6.82 -6.64 -12.84
CA ALA A 169 -7.74 -6.22 -13.90
C ALA A 169 -7.51 -7.00 -15.21
N LEU A 170 -6.24 -7.30 -15.51
CA LEU A 170 -5.84 -8.04 -16.72
C LEU A 170 -5.97 -9.57 -16.57
N GLU A 171 -5.66 -10.15 -15.41
CA GLU A 171 -5.79 -11.60 -15.15
C GLU A 171 -7.24 -12.09 -15.24
N PHE A 172 -8.21 -11.24 -14.90
CA PHE A 172 -9.64 -11.56 -14.89
C PHE A 172 -10.41 -10.87 -16.03
N ALA A 173 -9.72 -10.51 -17.11
CA ALA A 173 -10.35 -10.05 -18.34
C ALA A 173 -11.05 -11.23 -19.04
N PRO A 174 -12.37 -11.15 -19.33
CA PRO A 174 -13.05 -12.15 -20.14
C PRO A 174 -12.52 -12.18 -21.58
#